data_AF-A0A661P5N0-F1
#
_entry.id   AF-A0A661P5N0-F1
#
_cell.length_a   1.000
_cell.length_b   1.000
_cell.length_c   1.000
_cell.angle_alpha   90.00
_cell.angle_beta   90.00
_cell.angle_gamma   90.00
#
_symmetry.space_group_name_H-M   'P 1'
#
loop_
_entity.id
_entity.type
_entity.pdbx_description
1 polymer ?
#
loop_
_entity_poly.entity_id
_entity_poly.type
_entity_poly.pdbx_seq_one_letter_code
_entity_poly.pdbx_strand_id
1 'polypeptide(L)'
;MLEYILAKYNFWIYVVLMMIGLYAMMGKRNLVKKLIGMNIFQTSIILFFVSIGVKKGGATVPIIMGHGHGHGQHLIKVADYLNPLP
;
A
#
# COMPACT_ATOMS: atom_id res chain seq x y z
N MET A 1 19.25 -15.15 6.42
CA MET A 1 19.40 -13.67 6.25
C MET A 1 18.76 -13.21 4.93
N LEU A 2 19.15 -13.78 3.78
CA LEU A 2 18.55 -13.50 2.47
C LEU A 2 17.02 -13.77 2.40
N GLU A 3 16.55 -14.84 3.04
CA GLU A 3 15.12 -15.17 3.10
C GLU A 3 14.26 -14.11 3.81
N TYR A 4 14.80 -13.44 4.84
CA TYR A 4 14.09 -12.39 5.56
C TYR A 4 13.94 -11.12 4.71
N ILE A 5 14.97 -10.83 3.90
CA ILE A 5 14.97 -9.71 2.95
C ILE A 5 13.97 -9.97 1.83
N LEU A 6 13.96 -11.20 1.27
CA LEU A 6 13.00 -11.62 0.24
C LEU A 6 11.56 -11.64 0.78
N ALA A 7 11.34 -12.10 2.01
CA ALA A 7 10.02 -12.10 2.64
C ALA A 7 9.42 -10.70 2.86
N LYS A 8 10.26 -9.65 2.81
CA LYS A 8 9.85 -8.24 2.98
C LYS A 8 10.18 -7.38 1.76
N TYR A 9 10.44 -7.99 0.60
CA TYR A 9 10.92 -7.26 -0.57
C TYR A 9 9.98 -6.12 -1.00
N ASN A 10 8.66 -6.32 -0.89
CA ASN A 10 7.65 -5.30 -1.18
C ASN A 10 7.90 -4.01 -0.39
N PHE A 11 8.14 -4.14 0.91
CA PHE A 11 8.39 -3.00 1.79
C PHE A 11 9.68 -2.25 1.41
N TRP A 12 10.75 -3.01 1.15
CA TRP A 12 12.04 -2.44 0.74
C TRP A 12 11.96 -1.68 -0.58
N ILE A 13 11.20 -2.20 -1.55
CA ILE A 13 10.96 -1.52 -2.83
C ILE A 13 10.31 -0.15 -2.63
N TYR A 14 9.28 -0.04 -1.79
CA TYR A 14 8.60 1.23 -1.57
C TYR A 14 9.49 2.24 -0.82
N VAL A 15 10.32 1.78 0.11
CA VAL A 15 11.30 2.64 0.80
C VAL A 15 12.35 3.17 -0.19
N VAL A 16 12.87 2.33 -1.09
CA VAL A 16 13.82 2.77 -2.12
C VAL A 16 13.16 3.76 -3.09
N LEU A 17 11.91 3.49 -3.51
CA LEU A 17 11.15 4.38 -4.39
C LEU A 17 10.95 5.77 -3.74
N MET A 18 10.66 5.80 -2.44
CA MET A 18 10.52 7.02 -1.65
C MET A 18 11.85 7.80 -1.57
N MET A 19 12.98 7.13 -1.37
CA MET A 19 14.31 7.76 -1.39
C MET A 19 14.66 8.36 -2.76
N ILE A 20 14.27 7.71 -3.85
CA ILE A 20 14.44 8.23 -5.22
C ILE A 20 13.61 9.52 -5.42
N GLY A 21 12.35 9.52 -4.95
CA GLY A 21 11.48 10.70 -4.98
C GLY A 21 12.08 11.90 -4.23
N LEU A 22 12.59 11.65 -3.01
CA LEU A 22 13.30 12.64 -2.19
C LEU A 22 14.56 13.19 -2.89
N TYR A 23 15.38 12.30 -3.44
CA TYR A 23 16.59 12.70 -4.17
C TYR A 23 16.26 13.55 -5.41
N ALA A 24 15.23 13.19 -6.16
CA ALA A 24 14.79 13.95 -7.34
C ALA A 24 14.26 15.35 -6.97
N MET A 25 13.56 15.49 -5.84
CA MET A 25 13.09 16.79 -5.35
C MET A 25 14.22 17.71 -4.87
N MET A 26 15.18 17.17 -4.11
CA MET A 26 16.28 17.98 -3.54
C MET A 26 17.40 18.27 -4.55
N GLY A 27 17.79 17.27 -5.35
CA GLY A 27 19.01 17.35 -6.17
C GLY A 27 18.85 17.99 -7.55
N LYS A 28 17.63 18.10 -8.10
CA LYS A 28 17.42 18.66 -9.45
C LYS A 28 17.22 20.17 -9.41
N ARG A 29 17.92 20.92 -10.27
CA ARG A 29 17.73 22.38 -10.41
C ARG A 29 16.50 22.77 -11.24
N ASN A 30 16.04 21.88 -12.13
CA ASN A 30 14.86 22.11 -12.96
C ASN A 30 13.57 21.78 -12.17
N LEU A 31 12.64 22.74 -12.12
CA LEU A 31 11.36 22.64 -11.43
C LEU A 31 10.49 21.47 -11.95
N VAL A 32 10.48 21.20 -13.26
CA VAL A 32 9.70 20.08 -13.83
C VAL A 32 10.16 18.74 -13.27
N LYS A 33 11.49 18.56 -13.16
CA LYS A 33 12.07 17.32 -12.60
C LYS A 33 11.80 17.19 -11.10
N LYS A 34 11.69 18.30 -10.36
CA LYS A 34 11.26 18.28 -8.96
C LYS A 34 9.80 17.87 -8.83
N LEU A 35 8.92 18.37 -9.70
CA LEU A 35 7.48 18.07 -9.70
C LEU A 35 7.20 16.59 -10.02
N ILE A 36 7.99 16.01 -10.93
CA ILE A 36 7.99 14.56 -11.17
C ILE A 36 8.47 13.81 -9.92
N GLY A 37 9.56 14.25 -9.28
CA GLY A 37 10.06 13.67 -8.03
C GLY A 37 9.04 13.70 -6.89
N MET A 38 8.27 14.79 -6.79
CA MET A 38 7.20 14.96 -5.81
C MET A 38 6.05 13.97 -6.02
N ASN A 39 5.63 13.75 -7.27
CA ASN A 39 4.62 12.74 -7.59
C ASN A 39 5.11 11.33 -7.26
N ILE A 40 6.37 11.01 -7.58
CA ILE A 40 6.95 9.70 -7.25
C ILE A 40 7.00 9.49 -5.73
N PHE A 41 7.41 10.51 -4.97
CA PHE A 41 7.44 10.45 -3.51
C PHE A 41 6.04 10.21 -2.92
N GLN A 42 5.04 10.97 -3.38
CA GLN A 42 3.65 10.82 -2.92
C GLN A 42 3.11 9.41 -3.21
N THR A 43 3.26 8.91 -4.44
CA THR A 43 2.81 7.57 -4.82
C THR A 43 3.52 6.49 -4.00
N SER A 44 4.82 6.66 -3.71
CA SER A 44 5.59 5.72 -2.88
C SER A 44 5.03 5.61 -1.47
N ILE A 45 4.63 6.73 -0.85
CA ILE A 45 4.02 6.75 0.48
C ILE A 45 2.68 6.00 0.48
N ILE A 46 1.84 6.23 -0.53
CA ILE A 46 0.54 5.54 -0.66
C ILE A 46 0.76 4.02 -0.75
N LEU A 47 1.66 3.58 -1.61
CA LEU A 47 1.99 2.16 -1.77
C LEU A 47 2.57 1.55 -0.49
N PHE A 48 3.38 2.31 0.24
CA PHE A 48 3.93 1.89 1.53
C PHE A 48 2.82 1.64 2.57
N PHE A 49 1.88 2.58 2.74
CA PHE A 49 0.76 2.41 3.66
C PHE A 49 -0.17 1.27 3.25
N VAL A 50 -0.49 1.15 1.95
CA VAL A 50 -1.29 0.03 1.44
C VAL A 50 -0.61 -1.31 1.73
N SER A 51 0.71 -1.40 1.54
CA SER A 51 1.46 -2.62 1.83
C SER A 51 1.46 -3.00 3.31
N ILE A 52 1.27 -2.06 4.23
CA ILE A 52 1.13 -2.32 5.67
C ILE A 52 -0.32 -2.71 6.02
N GLY A 53 -1.31 -2.11 5.36
CA GLY A 53 -2.73 -2.37 5.59
C GLY A 53 -3.23 -3.75 5.12
N VAL A 54 -2.46 -4.45 4.29
CA VAL A 54 -2.82 -5.81 3.83
C VAL A 54 -2.58 -6.84 4.94
N LYS A 55 -3.67 -7.38 5.49
CA LYS A 55 -3.63 -8.50 6.46
C LYS A 55 -3.17 -9.79 5.79
N LYS A 56 -2.35 -10.58 6.50
CA LYS A 56 -1.88 -11.91 6.05
C LYS A 56 -3.08 -12.82 5.82
N GLY A 57 -3.34 -13.21 4.56
CA GLY A 57 -4.41 -14.16 4.23
C GLY A 57 -5.10 -13.95 2.88
N GLY A 58 -4.71 -12.97 2.06
CA GLY A 58 -5.44 -12.69 0.82
C GLY A 58 -6.81 -12.06 1.08
N ALA A 59 -6.89 -11.22 2.11
CA ALA A 59 -8.11 -10.54 2.51
C ALA A 59 -8.73 -9.81 1.30
N THR A 60 -10.03 -10.03 1.11
CA THR A 60 -10.76 -9.47 -0.03
C THR A 60 -10.95 -7.96 0.17
N VAL A 61 -11.20 -7.24 -0.93
CA VAL A 61 -11.60 -5.83 -0.95
C VAL A 61 -12.61 -5.58 0.18
N PRO A 62 -12.53 -4.46 0.93
CA PRO A 62 -13.42 -4.18 2.08
C PRO A 62 -14.84 -3.82 1.61
N ILE A 63 -15.45 -4.71 0.83
CA ILE A 63 -16.79 -4.62 0.29
C ILE A 63 -17.48 -5.92 0.69
N ILE A 64 -18.54 -5.79 1.48
CA ILE A 64 -19.35 -6.93 1.89
C ILE A 64 -20.14 -7.41 0.67
N MET A 65 -19.65 -8.46 0.00
CA MET A 65 -20.40 -9.18 -1.03
C MET A 65 -21.48 -10.02 -0.34
N GLY A 66 -22.69 -9.48 -0.18
CA GLY A 66 -23.81 -10.26 0.39
C GLY A 66 -25.01 -9.50 0.96
N HIS A 67 -25.08 -8.16 0.89
CA HIS A 67 -26.23 -7.42 1.43
C HIS A 67 -27.28 -7.06 0.35
N GLY A 68 -27.86 -8.10 -0.25
CA GLY A 68 -29.12 -8.02 -0.98
C GLY A 68 -30.15 -8.90 -0.28
N HIS A 69 -31.06 -8.28 0.48
CA HIS A 69 -32.31 -8.85 1.01
C HIS A 69 -32.30 -10.34 1.41
N GLY A 70 -31.95 -10.64 2.66
CA GLY A 70 -32.18 -11.96 3.23
C GLY A 70 -31.86 -12.00 4.70
N HIS A 71 -32.90 -12.12 5.54
CA HIS A 71 -32.77 -12.43 6.95
C HIS A 71 -32.10 -13.80 7.14
N GLY A 72 -30.78 -13.82 7.26
CA GLY A 72 -30.02 -15.02 7.57
C GLY A 72 -28.67 -14.61 8.13
N GLN A 73 -28.34 -15.11 9.32
CA GLN A 73 -27.09 -14.86 10.01
C GLN A 73 -25.90 -15.44 9.22
N HIS A 74 -25.48 -14.78 8.14
CA HIS A 74 -24.19 -15.09 7.54
C HIS A 74 -23.13 -14.45 8.43
N LEU A 75 -22.43 -15.27 9.21
CA LEU A 75 -21.33 -14.83 10.07
C LEU A 75 -20.24 -14.16 9.22
N ILE A 76 -20.27 -12.83 9.17
CA ILE A 76 -19.24 -12.04 8.49
C ILE A 76 -17.94 -12.20 9.27
N LYS A 77 -17.01 -12.99 8.74
CA LYS A 77 -15.66 -13.12 9.28
C LYS A 77 -14.88 -11.85 8.95
N VAL A 78 -14.91 -10.88 9.87
CA VAL A 78 -14.20 -9.58 9.76
C VAL A 78 -12.70 -9.75 9.53
N ALA A 79 -12.12 -10.89 9.90
CA ALA A 79 -10.72 -11.22 9.65
C ALA A 79 -10.38 -11.35 8.15
N ASP A 80 -11.36 -11.67 7.30
CA ASP A 80 -11.17 -11.97 5.87
C ASP A 80 -11.25 -10.70 5.00
N TYR A 81 -11.53 -9.53 5.60
CA TYR A 81 -11.60 -8.24 4.92
C TYR A 81 -10.40 -7.35 5.26
N LEU A 82 -9.92 -6.62 4.24
CA LEU A 82 -8.88 -5.61 4.38
C LEU A 82 -9.33 -4.47 5.30
N ASN A 83 -8.37 -3.80 5.94
CA ASN A 83 -8.70 -2.62 6.74
C ASN A 83 -9.14 -1.48 5.80
N PRO A 84 -10.36 -0.92 5.96
CA PRO A 84 -10.82 0.21 5.13
C PRO A 84 -10.05 1.51 5.40
N LEU A 85 -9.29 1.56 6.50
CA LEU A 85 -8.40 2.66 6.84
C LEU A 85 -6.94 2.17 6.76
N PRO A 86 -6.02 2.91 6.13
CA PRO A 86 -4.59 2.65 6.26
C PRO A 86 -4.07 2.96 7.67
#